data_AF-A0A3M0X228-F1
#
_entry.id   AF-A0A3M0X228-F1
#
_cell.length_a   1.000
_cell.length_b   1.000
_cell.length_c   1.000
_cell.angle_alpha   90.00
_cell.angle_beta   90.00
_cell.angle_gamma   90.00
#
_symmetry.space_group_name_H-M   'P 1'
#
loop_
_entity.id
_entity.type
_entity.pdbx_description
1 polymer ?
#
loop_
_entity_poly.entity_id
_entity_poly.type
_entity_poly.pdbx_seq_one_letter_code
_entity_poly.pdbx_strand_id
1 'polypeptide(L)'
;FVYLTALSQGYTAATMLLDVETNFTTPASTTPFVPQNLDGQYHGPMLLRQALGSGYNVPAVQVTSWVGADRALQTAHTLGITTMETGTGQYDVTLTLGGGEVKLLDMVYAFAVMDNMGEMVGQARPAALLREGYRTLDPVLIVRIEDETGTAVYQHDTPEKRDILNPQLAFLMNDILSDRSARCPAFGCPNILELPDNRPAAVVTGTTNDFRDAWTIGYTPQLVTGVWVGNADNRPMDGVTGITGAAPIWHALMAWAVQNEPAAVWQKPSGLLEMAVCDVSGLLPTPQCPTVSEYFVPGTQPTTEDTIFQEFAVNRETGRLATVYTPPELVEVRVFRVYPEAAQAWAQANGEPVPPTDFDTLPEYAPTADLAILSPEPFAVVNGRVPVVGTVLGDDVAFYRLTYFEGLAPNDLISIVDGVTQPRDAEELAVWDTTGLDGLYTLLLTAVYEDGSFRETTIPVTVDNNPPEVTIIAPRPNQQFQTAAGIVVVQADASDNLGIARVQF
;
A
#
# COMPACT_ATOMS: atom_id res chain seq x y z
N PHE A 1 12.04 -11.75 -7.37
CA PHE A 1 11.45 -11.89 -8.72
C PHE A 1 10.04 -11.32 -8.78
N VAL A 2 9.08 -11.81 -7.99
CA VAL A 2 7.70 -11.30 -7.94
C VAL A 2 7.63 -9.78 -7.82
N TYR A 3 8.31 -9.20 -6.83
CA TYR A 3 8.33 -7.75 -6.63
C TYR A 3 8.94 -6.99 -7.82
N LEU A 4 10.01 -7.51 -8.43
CA LEU A 4 10.57 -6.92 -9.65
C LEU A 4 9.57 -6.95 -10.81
N THR A 5 8.81 -8.04 -10.95
CA THR A 5 7.71 -8.13 -11.92
C THR A 5 6.64 -7.07 -11.63
N ALA A 6 6.30 -6.84 -10.36
CA ALA A 6 5.36 -5.79 -9.98
C ALA A 6 5.91 -4.40 -10.33
N LEU A 7 7.17 -4.10 -9.99
CA LEU A 7 7.81 -2.84 -10.35
C LEU A 7 7.82 -2.60 -11.87
N SER A 8 8.07 -3.65 -12.67
CA SER A 8 8.00 -3.55 -14.14
C SER A 8 6.60 -3.29 -14.69
N GLN A 9 5.55 -3.60 -13.91
CA GLN A 9 4.14 -3.39 -14.27
C GLN A 9 3.61 -2.03 -13.77
N GLY A 10 4.44 -1.24 -13.09
CA GLY A 10 4.11 0.11 -12.63
C GLY A 10 3.78 0.22 -11.14
N TYR A 11 3.84 -0.88 -10.39
CA TYR A 11 3.87 -0.80 -8.92
C TYR A 11 5.19 -0.14 -8.46
N THR A 12 5.22 0.33 -7.23
CA THR A 12 6.31 1.13 -6.69
C THR A 12 6.77 0.60 -5.34
N ALA A 13 7.97 1.01 -4.91
CA ALA A 13 8.46 0.71 -3.57
C ALA A 13 7.57 1.32 -2.46
N ALA A 14 6.85 2.39 -2.79
CA ALA A 14 5.82 3.02 -1.97
C ALA A 14 4.42 2.38 -2.09
N THR A 15 4.20 1.34 -2.90
CA THR A 15 2.85 0.75 -2.99
C THR A 15 2.44 0.19 -1.64
N MET A 16 1.30 0.64 -1.09
CA MET A 16 0.74 0.07 0.13
C MET A 16 0.30 -1.37 -0.11
N LEU A 17 0.83 -2.29 0.69
CA LEU A 17 0.46 -3.69 0.79
C LEU A 17 -0.26 -3.92 2.11
N LEU A 18 -1.10 -4.95 2.16
CA LEU A 18 -1.86 -5.31 3.35
C LEU A 18 -1.35 -6.63 3.90
N ASP A 19 -0.67 -6.58 5.04
CA ASP A 19 -0.31 -7.75 5.82
C ASP A 19 -1.41 -8.07 6.84
N VAL A 20 -2.54 -8.55 6.35
CA VAL A 20 -3.75 -8.86 7.12
C VAL A 20 -4.30 -10.23 6.71
N GLU A 21 -5.10 -10.86 7.57
CA GLU A 21 -5.72 -12.14 7.26
C GLU A 21 -6.51 -12.07 5.95
N THR A 22 -6.02 -12.78 4.93
CA THR A 22 -6.58 -12.74 3.57
C THR A 22 -6.62 -14.14 3.00
N ASN A 23 -7.75 -14.50 2.40
CA ASN A 23 -7.91 -15.77 1.71
C ASN A 23 -7.57 -15.62 0.22
N PHE A 24 -6.44 -16.21 -0.20
CA PHE A 24 -5.95 -16.22 -1.58
C PHE A 24 -6.28 -17.51 -2.34
N THR A 25 -7.41 -18.14 -2.02
CA THR A 25 -7.87 -19.34 -2.74
C THR A 25 -7.91 -19.08 -4.24
N THR A 26 -7.18 -19.89 -5.00
CA THR A 26 -7.18 -19.82 -6.47
C THR A 26 -8.26 -20.74 -7.04
N PRO A 27 -8.76 -20.49 -8.26
CA PRO A 27 -9.73 -21.39 -8.90
C PRO A 27 -9.26 -22.84 -9.05
N ALA A 28 -7.93 -23.07 -8.98
CA ALA A 28 -7.32 -24.39 -9.06
C ALA A 28 -7.43 -25.20 -7.75
N SER A 29 -7.76 -24.55 -6.62
CA SER A 29 -7.89 -25.18 -5.31
C SER A 29 -9.25 -24.87 -4.69
N THR A 30 -9.90 -25.89 -4.12
CA THR A 30 -11.13 -25.70 -3.30
C THR A 30 -10.83 -25.51 -1.82
N THR A 31 -9.55 -25.62 -1.43
CA THR A 31 -9.13 -25.46 -0.03
C THR A 31 -8.76 -24.01 0.22
N PRO A 32 -9.29 -23.36 1.28
CA PRO A 32 -8.90 -22.03 1.70
C PRO A 32 -7.37 -21.90 1.82
N PHE A 33 -6.79 -20.90 1.17
CA PHE A 33 -5.39 -20.58 1.32
C PHE A 33 -5.23 -19.26 2.06
N VAL A 34 -5.00 -19.36 3.38
CA VAL A 34 -4.81 -18.22 4.28
C VAL A 34 -3.38 -18.29 4.81
N PRO A 35 -2.41 -17.59 4.17
CA PRO A 35 -1.02 -17.63 4.59
C PRO A 35 -0.81 -16.88 5.91
N GLN A 36 0.29 -17.21 6.58
CA GLN A 36 0.78 -16.53 7.79
C GLN A 36 2.24 -16.15 7.61
N ASN A 37 2.67 -15.09 8.31
CA ASN A 37 4.08 -14.78 8.45
C ASN A 37 4.77 -15.79 9.37
N LEU A 38 6.10 -15.81 9.31
CA LEU A 38 6.92 -16.75 10.08
C LEU A 38 6.75 -16.58 11.60
N ASP A 39 6.47 -15.36 12.05
CA ASP A 39 6.18 -15.01 13.45
C ASP A 39 4.72 -15.30 13.87
N GLY A 40 3.89 -15.77 12.94
CA GLY A 40 2.47 -16.06 13.17
C GLY A 40 1.59 -14.82 13.34
N GLN A 41 2.08 -13.62 13.02
CA GLN A 41 1.36 -12.36 13.18
C GLN A 41 1.03 -11.70 11.84
N TYR A 42 0.08 -10.78 11.87
CA TYR A 42 -0.27 -9.88 10.77
C TYR A 42 0.12 -8.46 11.19
N HIS A 43 0.88 -7.75 10.37
CA HIS A 43 1.45 -6.43 10.72
C HIS A 43 0.68 -5.24 10.15
N GLY A 44 -0.40 -5.48 9.40
CA GLY A 44 -1.26 -4.44 8.85
C GLY A 44 -0.73 -3.80 7.58
N PRO A 45 -1.22 -2.59 7.25
CA PRO A 45 -0.78 -1.86 6.07
C PRO A 45 0.68 -1.42 6.17
N MET A 46 1.44 -1.63 5.09
CA MET A 46 2.86 -1.27 5.00
C MET A 46 3.28 -0.99 3.56
N LEU A 47 4.40 -0.32 3.35
CA LEU A 47 4.94 -0.11 2.00
C LEU A 47 5.58 -1.40 1.44
N LEU A 48 5.54 -1.55 0.11
CA LEU A 48 6.19 -2.64 -0.62
C LEU A 48 7.66 -2.80 -0.25
N ARG A 49 8.39 -1.69 -0.06
CA ARG A 49 9.78 -1.68 0.44
C ARG A 49 9.92 -2.46 1.74
N GLN A 50 9.10 -2.14 2.75
CA GLN A 50 9.16 -2.76 4.06
C GLN A 50 8.79 -4.24 3.98
N ALA A 51 7.73 -4.56 3.22
CA ALA A 51 7.30 -5.94 3.01
C ALA A 51 8.40 -6.83 2.40
N LEU A 52 9.04 -6.35 1.32
CA LEU A 52 10.13 -7.06 0.66
C LEU A 52 11.37 -7.13 1.54
N GLY A 53 11.76 -6.02 2.19
CA GLY A 53 12.89 -6.00 3.10
C GLY A 53 12.72 -7.01 4.24
N SER A 54 11.60 -6.94 4.95
CA SER A 54 11.28 -7.83 6.07
C SER A 54 10.96 -9.27 5.67
N GLY A 55 10.75 -9.53 4.37
CA GLY A 55 10.46 -10.88 3.86
C GLY A 55 9.12 -11.43 4.35
N TYR A 56 8.10 -10.57 4.49
CA TYR A 56 6.78 -11.00 4.95
C TYR A 56 6.04 -11.82 3.90
N ASN A 57 5.44 -12.92 4.34
CA ASN A 57 4.81 -13.92 3.48
C ASN A 57 3.50 -13.41 2.87
N VAL A 58 2.63 -12.80 3.68
CA VAL A 58 1.29 -12.42 3.24
C VAL A 58 1.33 -11.34 2.16
N PRO A 59 2.12 -10.25 2.31
CA PRO A 59 2.30 -9.29 1.22
C PRO A 59 2.93 -9.90 -0.04
N ALA A 60 3.86 -10.86 0.10
CA ALA A 60 4.47 -11.51 -1.07
C ALA A 60 3.44 -12.35 -1.86
N VAL A 61 2.55 -13.05 -1.16
CA VAL A 61 1.41 -13.75 -1.76
C VAL A 61 0.45 -12.75 -2.42
N GLN A 62 0.16 -11.64 -1.74
CA GLN A 62 -0.69 -10.56 -2.28
C GLN A 62 -0.13 -10.04 -3.61
N VAL A 63 1.15 -9.66 -3.67
CA VAL A 63 1.78 -9.18 -4.91
C VAL A 63 1.78 -10.26 -6.00
N THR A 64 1.96 -11.53 -5.65
CA THR A 64 1.87 -12.65 -6.61
C THR A 64 0.48 -12.79 -7.19
N SER A 65 -0.56 -12.58 -6.38
CA SER A 65 -1.95 -12.60 -6.84
C SER A 65 -2.24 -11.51 -7.89
N TRP A 66 -1.54 -10.37 -7.82
CA TRP A 66 -1.66 -9.28 -8.78
C TRP A 66 -0.91 -9.57 -10.09
N VAL A 67 0.35 -9.96 -9.99
CA VAL A 67 1.21 -10.10 -11.18
C VAL A 67 1.02 -11.43 -11.91
N GLY A 68 0.64 -12.48 -11.17
CA GLY A 68 0.54 -13.87 -11.62
C GLY A 68 1.87 -14.62 -11.56
N ALA A 69 1.80 -15.89 -11.13
CA ALA A 69 2.98 -16.76 -10.96
C ALA A 69 3.78 -16.95 -12.27
N ASP A 70 3.10 -17.16 -13.40
CA ASP A 70 3.77 -17.35 -14.69
C ASP A 70 4.60 -16.13 -15.12
N ARG A 71 4.12 -14.91 -14.88
CA ARG A 71 4.89 -13.69 -15.22
C ARG A 71 6.09 -13.51 -14.30
N ALA A 72 5.93 -13.85 -13.03
CA ALA A 72 7.04 -13.88 -12.08
C ALA A 72 8.11 -14.93 -12.47
N LEU A 73 7.68 -16.10 -12.94
CA LEU A 73 8.58 -17.15 -13.44
C LEU A 73 9.30 -16.72 -14.72
N GLN A 74 8.61 -16.13 -15.70
CA GLN A 74 9.25 -15.58 -16.90
C GLN A 74 10.33 -14.55 -16.55
N THR A 75 10.05 -13.69 -15.57
CA THR A 75 11.03 -12.73 -15.04
C THR A 75 12.23 -13.47 -14.44
N ALA A 76 11.99 -14.50 -13.62
CA ALA A 76 13.05 -15.31 -13.01
C ALA A 76 13.89 -16.06 -14.06
N HIS A 77 13.27 -16.60 -15.11
CA HIS A 77 13.94 -17.31 -16.20
C HIS A 77 14.87 -16.40 -16.99
N THR A 78 14.39 -15.20 -17.31
CA THR A 78 15.19 -14.19 -18.03
C THR A 78 16.41 -13.78 -17.21
N LEU A 79 16.29 -13.74 -15.87
CA LEU A 79 17.38 -13.37 -14.98
C LEU A 79 18.41 -14.48 -14.75
N GLY A 80 18.01 -15.75 -14.79
CA GLY A 80 18.99 -16.81 -14.54
C GLY A 80 18.42 -18.17 -14.18
N ILE A 81 17.14 -18.27 -13.84
CA ILE A 81 16.54 -19.54 -13.42
C ILE A 81 16.33 -20.46 -14.63
N THR A 82 16.76 -21.73 -14.54
CA THR A 82 16.62 -22.72 -15.62
C THR A 82 15.60 -23.82 -15.36
N THR A 83 14.90 -23.72 -14.23
CA THR A 83 13.92 -24.67 -13.68
C THR A 83 12.54 -24.03 -13.60
N MET A 84 11.52 -24.78 -13.19
CA MET A 84 10.11 -24.36 -13.03
C MET A 84 9.42 -23.93 -14.33
N GLU A 85 8.63 -24.83 -14.92
CA GLU A 85 7.95 -24.60 -16.21
C GLU A 85 6.75 -23.63 -16.10
N THR A 86 6.69 -22.64 -16.99
CA THR A 86 5.56 -21.70 -17.13
C THR A 86 4.41 -22.30 -17.95
N GLY A 87 3.18 -21.83 -17.73
CA GLY A 87 2.02 -22.19 -18.55
C GLY A 87 1.51 -23.62 -18.34
N THR A 88 2.03 -24.31 -17.34
CA THR A 88 1.60 -25.67 -16.94
C THR A 88 0.43 -25.66 -15.97
N GLY A 89 0.16 -24.51 -15.33
CA GLY A 89 -0.77 -24.42 -14.20
C GLY A 89 -0.25 -25.06 -12.91
N GLN A 90 1.00 -25.50 -12.87
CA GLN A 90 1.61 -26.11 -11.68
C GLN A 90 1.92 -25.10 -10.57
N TYR A 91 2.22 -23.85 -10.95
CA TYR A 91 2.60 -22.80 -10.01
C TYR A 91 1.48 -21.77 -9.87
N ASP A 92 1.17 -21.43 -8.63
CA ASP A 92 0.18 -20.42 -8.29
C ASP A 92 0.77 -19.46 -7.23
N VAL A 93 -0.10 -18.80 -6.46
CA VAL A 93 0.31 -17.86 -5.40
C VAL A 93 1.19 -18.50 -4.31
N THR A 94 1.22 -19.83 -4.20
CA THR A 94 2.11 -20.56 -3.27
C THR A 94 3.58 -20.55 -3.70
N LEU A 95 3.89 -20.15 -4.94
CA LEU A 95 5.25 -20.06 -5.46
C LEU A 95 6.14 -19.17 -4.57
N THR A 96 5.61 -18.09 -3.99
CA THR A 96 6.37 -17.19 -3.11
C THR A 96 6.72 -17.78 -1.76
N LEU A 97 6.07 -18.87 -1.35
CA LEU A 97 6.31 -19.53 -0.08
C LEU A 97 7.13 -20.82 -0.23
N GLY A 98 7.93 -20.91 -1.32
CA GLY A 98 8.80 -22.06 -1.56
C GLY A 98 8.16 -23.20 -2.36
N GLY A 99 7.09 -22.93 -3.11
CA GLY A 99 6.43 -23.93 -3.96
C GLY A 99 7.22 -24.38 -5.21
N GLY A 100 8.48 -23.98 -5.36
CA GLY A 100 9.28 -24.25 -6.54
C GLY A 100 10.75 -24.56 -6.24
N GLU A 101 11.28 -25.59 -6.90
CA GLU A 101 12.66 -26.05 -6.74
C GLU A 101 13.61 -25.35 -7.73
N VAL A 102 14.75 -24.88 -7.23
CA VAL A 102 15.75 -24.14 -8.01
C VAL A 102 17.16 -24.59 -7.66
N LYS A 103 18.09 -24.44 -8.61
CA LYS A 103 19.51 -24.67 -8.37
C LYS A 103 20.12 -23.45 -7.66
N LEU A 104 20.96 -23.67 -6.65
CA LEU A 104 21.69 -22.59 -5.97
C LEU A 104 22.49 -21.72 -6.96
N LEU A 105 23.18 -22.34 -7.93
CA LEU A 105 23.94 -21.61 -8.94
C LEU A 105 23.06 -20.71 -9.83
N ASP A 106 21.86 -21.18 -10.20
CA ASP A 106 20.93 -20.38 -10.99
C ASP A 106 20.45 -19.16 -10.20
N MET A 107 20.18 -19.35 -8.91
CA MET A 107 19.74 -18.28 -8.02
C MET A 107 20.84 -17.24 -7.82
N VAL A 108 22.08 -17.67 -7.52
CA VAL A 108 23.24 -16.76 -7.41
C VAL A 108 23.46 -15.99 -8.71
N TYR A 109 23.36 -16.67 -9.86
CA TYR A 109 23.53 -16.00 -11.15
C TYR A 109 22.43 -14.98 -11.45
N ALA A 110 21.17 -15.29 -11.11
CA ALA A 110 20.07 -14.34 -11.25
C ALA A 110 20.24 -13.09 -10.37
N PHE A 111 20.77 -13.25 -9.15
CA PHE A 111 21.08 -12.13 -8.28
C PHE A 111 22.31 -11.33 -8.75
N ALA A 112 23.25 -11.96 -9.46
CA ALA A 112 24.34 -11.24 -10.12
C ALA A 112 23.85 -10.32 -11.24
N VAL A 113 22.75 -10.65 -11.93
CA VAL A 113 22.13 -9.72 -12.89
C VAL A 113 21.55 -8.49 -12.18
N MET A 114 20.95 -8.67 -10.99
CA MET A 114 20.47 -7.54 -10.18
C MET A 114 21.63 -6.68 -9.65
N ASP A 115 22.70 -7.32 -9.17
CA ASP A 115 23.93 -6.64 -8.73
C ASP A 115 24.55 -5.79 -9.85
N ASN A 116 24.68 -6.38 -11.04
CA ASN A 116 25.21 -5.73 -12.24
C ASN A 116 24.22 -4.74 -12.90
N MET A 117 23.28 -4.17 -12.12
CA MET A 117 22.34 -3.15 -12.58
C MET A 117 21.53 -3.57 -13.82
N GLY A 118 21.21 -4.86 -13.92
CA GLY A 118 20.42 -5.42 -15.03
C GLY A 118 21.22 -6.07 -16.14
N GLU A 119 22.56 -6.08 -16.10
CA GLU A 119 23.41 -6.72 -17.11
C GLU A 119 23.73 -8.18 -16.73
N MET A 120 23.42 -9.11 -17.62
CA MET A 120 23.86 -10.50 -17.51
C MET A 120 25.24 -10.66 -18.17
N VAL A 121 26.18 -11.21 -17.41
CA VAL A 121 27.59 -11.35 -17.83
C VAL A 121 28.01 -12.81 -17.76
N GLY A 122 28.66 -13.34 -18.80
CA GLY A 122 29.07 -14.74 -18.81
C GLY A 122 29.51 -15.26 -20.19
N GLN A 123 29.35 -16.55 -20.43
CA GLN A 123 29.60 -17.19 -21.73
C GLN A 123 28.29 -17.65 -22.37
N ALA A 124 28.23 -17.69 -23.70
CA ALA A 124 27.06 -18.21 -24.40
C ALA A 124 26.68 -19.62 -23.93
N ARG A 125 25.38 -19.78 -23.64
CA ARG A 125 24.77 -21.08 -23.39
C ARG A 125 24.95 -22.00 -24.61
N PRO A 126 25.25 -23.29 -24.43
CA PRO A 126 25.25 -24.26 -25.53
C PRO A 126 23.89 -24.27 -26.25
N ALA A 127 23.90 -24.30 -27.58
CA ALA A 127 22.67 -24.20 -28.39
C ALA A 127 21.61 -25.26 -28.03
N ALA A 128 22.04 -26.47 -27.62
CA ALA A 128 21.16 -27.55 -27.19
C ALA A 128 20.43 -27.28 -25.86
N LEU A 129 20.89 -26.31 -25.07
CA LEU A 129 20.32 -25.93 -23.78
C LEU A 129 19.60 -24.57 -23.84
N LEU A 130 19.63 -23.88 -24.99
CA LEU A 130 18.90 -22.63 -25.17
C LEU A 130 17.39 -22.90 -25.16
N ARG A 131 16.67 -22.08 -24.40
CA ARG A 131 15.21 -22.12 -24.29
C ARG A 131 14.69 -20.70 -24.43
N GLU A 132 13.62 -20.52 -25.20
CA GLU A 132 12.99 -19.21 -25.37
C GLU A 132 12.47 -18.67 -24.03
N GLY A 133 12.76 -17.42 -23.71
CA GLY A 133 12.38 -16.79 -22.44
C GLY A 133 13.28 -17.11 -21.23
N TYR A 134 14.33 -17.93 -21.42
CA TYR A 134 15.31 -18.26 -20.38
C TYR A 134 16.65 -17.55 -20.59
N ARG A 135 17.51 -17.59 -19.58
CA ARG A 135 18.87 -17.04 -19.66
C ARG A 135 19.63 -17.53 -20.90
N THR A 136 20.41 -16.61 -21.47
CA THR A 136 21.19 -16.87 -22.69
C THR A 136 22.68 -17.02 -22.43
N LEU A 137 23.14 -16.63 -21.24
CA LEU A 137 24.51 -16.82 -20.78
C LEU A 137 24.57 -17.75 -19.56
N ASP A 138 25.71 -18.39 -19.36
CA ASP A 138 26.08 -19.14 -18.16
C ASP A 138 27.27 -18.46 -17.45
N PRO A 139 27.40 -18.62 -16.12
CA PRO A 139 28.60 -18.17 -15.41
C PRO A 139 29.85 -18.91 -15.91
N VAL A 140 30.98 -18.20 -15.90
CA VAL A 140 32.28 -18.73 -16.36
C VAL A 140 33.03 -19.30 -15.17
N LEU A 141 33.33 -20.60 -15.21
CA LEU A 141 34.11 -21.28 -14.17
C LEU A 141 35.60 -21.42 -14.55
N ILE A 142 35.87 -21.75 -15.81
CA ILE A 142 37.22 -21.97 -16.32
C ILE A 142 37.58 -20.74 -17.15
N VAL A 143 38.63 -20.03 -16.78
CA VAL A 143 39.11 -18.85 -17.52
C VAL A 143 40.32 -19.15 -18.40
N ARG A 144 41.10 -20.18 -18.06
CA ARG A 144 42.30 -20.56 -18.80
C ARG A 144 42.69 -22.02 -18.55
N ILE A 145 43.10 -22.72 -19.61
CA ILE A 145 43.70 -24.05 -19.56
C ILE A 145 45.01 -23.96 -20.35
N GLU A 146 46.11 -24.42 -19.75
CA GLU A 146 47.43 -24.46 -20.38
C GLU A 146 47.92 -25.91 -20.52
N ASP A 147 48.76 -26.15 -21.53
CA ASP A 147 49.55 -27.37 -21.63
C ASP A 147 50.83 -27.32 -20.78
N GLU A 148 51.60 -28.41 -20.79
CA GLU A 148 52.87 -28.54 -20.05
C GLU A 148 53.96 -27.53 -20.46
N THR A 149 53.79 -26.87 -21.62
CA THR A 149 54.71 -25.84 -22.12
C THR A 149 54.31 -24.44 -21.71
N GLY A 150 53.15 -24.27 -21.04
CA GLY A 150 52.55 -22.99 -20.71
C GLY A 150 51.75 -22.37 -21.85
N THR A 151 51.48 -23.14 -22.93
CA THR A 151 50.68 -22.66 -24.05
C THR A 151 49.19 -22.78 -23.71
N ALA A 152 48.43 -21.69 -23.87
CA ALA A 152 46.99 -21.70 -23.62
C ALA A 152 46.27 -22.58 -24.65
N VAL A 153 45.60 -23.63 -24.19
CA VAL A 153 44.73 -24.51 -24.98
C VAL A 153 43.28 -24.01 -24.97
N TYR A 154 42.91 -23.30 -23.91
CA TYR A 154 41.64 -22.60 -23.78
C TYR A 154 41.87 -21.31 -22.99
N GLN A 155 41.19 -20.25 -23.40
CA GLN A 155 41.24 -18.97 -22.70
C GLN A 155 39.92 -18.22 -22.92
N HIS A 156 39.39 -17.65 -21.83
CA HIS A 156 38.18 -16.83 -21.82
C HIS A 156 38.50 -15.49 -21.15
N ASP A 157 38.99 -14.54 -21.96
CA ASP A 157 39.42 -13.23 -21.47
C ASP A 157 38.29 -12.20 -21.42
N THR A 158 37.28 -12.35 -22.28
CA THR A 158 36.21 -11.37 -22.44
C THR A 158 34.85 -12.05 -22.29
N PRO A 159 34.14 -11.83 -21.18
CA PRO A 159 32.78 -12.32 -21.03
C PRO A 159 31.83 -11.58 -21.97
N GLU A 160 30.82 -12.29 -22.46
CA GLU A 160 29.66 -11.71 -23.13
C GLU A 160 28.78 -10.96 -22.13
N LYS A 161 28.11 -9.93 -22.62
CA LYS A 161 27.23 -9.05 -21.85
C LYS A 161 25.89 -8.93 -22.56
N ARG A 162 24.80 -8.94 -21.80
CA ARG A 162 23.42 -8.80 -22.28
C ARG A 162 22.66 -7.89 -21.32
N ASP A 163 22.06 -6.82 -21.84
CA ASP A 163 21.12 -6.01 -21.07
C ASP A 163 19.81 -6.80 -20.88
N ILE A 164 19.47 -7.10 -19.63
CA ILE A 164 18.28 -7.88 -19.28
C ILE A 164 17.20 -7.01 -18.63
N LEU A 165 17.59 -6.18 -17.67
CA LEU A 165 16.67 -5.26 -16.99
C LEU A 165 17.03 -3.83 -17.31
N ASN A 166 16.01 -2.96 -17.25
CA ASN A 166 16.27 -1.54 -17.14
C ASN A 166 17.06 -1.27 -15.84
N PRO A 167 18.18 -0.53 -15.88
CA PRO A 167 19.00 -0.24 -14.70
C PRO A 167 18.23 0.49 -13.60
N GLN A 168 17.17 1.22 -13.93
CA GLN A 168 16.27 1.85 -12.95
C GLN A 168 15.55 0.81 -12.09
N LEU A 169 15.05 -0.28 -12.69
CA LEU A 169 14.38 -1.35 -11.96
C LEU A 169 15.36 -2.16 -11.12
N ALA A 170 16.55 -2.45 -11.66
CA ALA A 170 17.61 -3.11 -10.90
C ALA A 170 18.06 -2.26 -9.70
N PHE A 171 18.21 -0.94 -9.91
CA PHE A 171 18.51 0.00 -8.82
C PHE A 171 17.45 -0.03 -7.73
N LEU A 172 16.15 0.06 -8.07
CA LEU A 172 15.08 0.02 -7.07
C LEU A 172 15.10 -1.27 -6.25
N MET A 173 15.37 -2.42 -6.89
CA MET A 173 15.54 -3.68 -6.15
C MET A 173 16.75 -3.64 -5.21
N ASN A 174 17.90 -3.15 -5.68
CA ASN A 174 19.11 -3.03 -4.86
C ASN A 174 18.91 -2.06 -3.69
N ASP A 175 18.21 -0.95 -3.93
CA ASP A 175 17.90 0.08 -2.94
C ASP A 175 16.95 -0.44 -1.85
N ILE A 176 15.91 -1.22 -2.21
CA ILE A 176 15.05 -1.90 -1.23
C ILE A 176 15.81 -2.98 -0.46
N LEU A 177 16.50 -3.88 -1.16
CA LEU A 177 17.14 -5.04 -0.54
C LEU A 177 18.37 -4.66 0.30
N SER A 178 18.99 -3.50 0.05
CA SER A 178 20.12 -3.01 0.84
C SER A 178 19.72 -2.13 2.02
N ASP A 179 18.46 -1.71 2.09
CA ASP A 179 17.92 -0.93 3.19
C ASP A 179 17.87 -1.75 4.50
N ARG A 180 18.54 -1.24 5.54
CA ARG A 180 18.56 -1.86 6.86
C ARG A 180 17.25 -1.60 7.61
N SER A 181 16.68 -0.41 7.46
CA SER A 181 15.44 0.00 8.12
C SER A 181 14.25 -0.83 7.63
N ALA A 182 14.20 -1.13 6.33
CA ALA A 182 13.18 -2.00 5.73
C ALA A 182 13.18 -3.44 6.30
N ARG A 183 14.29 -3.87 6.91
CA ARG A 183 14.51 -5.20 7.48
C ARG A 183 14.34 -5.26 8.99
N CYS A 184 14.45 -4.13 9.69
CA CYS A 184 14.36 -4.08 11.15
C CYS A 184 13.08 -4.70 11.73
N PRO A 185 11.88 -4.54 11.13
CA PRO A 185 10.64 -5.09 11.69
C PRO A 185 10.71 -6.61 11.90
N ALA A 186 11.24 -7.37 10.94
CA ALA A 186 11.33 -8.82 11.05
C ALA A 186 12.58 -9.32 11.80
N PHE A 187 13.72 -8.64 11.66
CA PHE A 187 15.01 -9.18 12.12
C PHE A 187 15.64 -8.41 13.29
N GLY A 188 15.06 -7.28 13.68
CA GLY A 188 15.68 -6.32 14.59
C GLY A 188 16.83 -5.54 13.93
N CYS A 189 17.35 -4.56 14.65
CA CYS A 189 18.50 -3.75 14.22
C CYS A 189 19.44 -3.47 15.40
N PRO A 190 20.77 -3.73 15.27
CA PRO A 190 21.40 -4.38 14.12
C PRO A 190 21.03 -5.86 14.01
N ASN A 191 21.15 -6.45 12.82
CA ASN A 191 20.97 -7.89 12.60
C ASN A 191 22.13 -8.53 11.83
N ILE A 192 22.13 -9.87 11.74
CA ILE A 192 23.21 -10.69 11.16
C ILE A 192 23.44 -10.42 9.66
N LEU A 193 22.50 -9.79 8.96
CA LEU A 193 22.60 -9.49 7.54
C LEU A 193 23.42 -8.21 7.27
N GLU A 194 23.75 -7.46 8.31
CA GLU A 194 24.54 -6.23 8.21
C GLU A 194 26.04 -6.55 8.14
N LEU A 195 26.73 -5.98 7.17
CA LEU A 195 28.18 -6.13 7.02
C LEU A 195 28.95 -5.06 7.82
N PRO A 196 30.25 -5.32 8.14
CA PRO A 196 31.15 -4.35 8.77
C PRO A 196 31.24 -3.01 8.02
N ASP A 197 31.73 -1.98 8.73
CA ASP A 197 31.95 -0.61 8.21
C ASP A 197 30.69 0.06 7.62
N ASN A 198 29.51 -0.38 8.07
CA ASN A 198 28.22 0.06 7.55
C ASN A 198 28.09 -0.13 6.02
N ARG A 199 28.78 -1.12 5.44
CA ARG A 199 28.72 -1.39 4.01
C ARG A 199 27.29 -1.75 3.59
N PRO A 200 26.77 -1.18 2.49
CA PRO A 200 25.49 -1.60 1.92
C PRO A 200 25.57 -3.03 1.40
N ALA A 201 24.57 -3.84 1.78
CA ALA A 201 24.45 -5.21 1.30
C ALA A 201 22.99 -5.51 1.00
N ALA A 202 22.71 -5.77 -0.27
CA ALA A 202 21.41 -6.25 -0.71
C ALA A 202 21.28 -7.72 -0.35
N VAL A 203 20.23 -8.10 0.38
CA VAL A 203 20.09 -9.46 0.90
C VAL A 203 18.63 -9.88 0.94
N VAL A 204 18.40 -11.16 0.68
CA VAL A 204 17.14 -11.85 0.97
C VAL A 204 17.42 -13.14 1.73
N THR A 205 16.53 -13.46 2.68
CA THR A 205 16.50 -14.76 3.34
C THR A 205 15.32 -15.58 2.81
N GLY A 206 15.44 -16.91 2.81
CA GLY A 206 14.35 -17.82 2.47
C GLY A 206 14.25 -18.95 3.47
N THR A 207 13.02 -19.32 3.84
CA THR A 207 12.73 -20.49 4.69
C THR A 207 11.54 -21.20 4.08
N THR A 208 11.64 -22.51 3.84
CA THR A 208 10.46 -23.30 3.45
C THR A 208 9.56 -23.55 4.67
N ASN A 209 8.24 -23.61 4.45
CA ASN A 209 7.26 -23.78 5.54
C ASN A 209 7.46 -25.05 6.37
N ASP A 210 8.08 -26.08 5.79
CA ASP A 210 8.39 -27.35 6.47
C ASP A 210 9.83 -27.44 6.98
N PHE A 211 10.55 -26.30 7.03
CA PHE A 211 11.90 -26.16 7.57
C PHE A 211 12.93 -27.12 6.95
N ARG A 212 12.75 -27.51 5.68
CA ARG A 212 13.72 -28.34 4.96
C ARG A 212 14.88 -27.53 4.41
N ASP A 213 14.62 -26.28 4.05
CA ASP A 213 15.55 -25.43 3.35
C ASP A 213 15.64 -24.05 4.01
N ALA A 214 16.86 -23.66 4.36
CA ALA A 214 17.21 -22.32 4.80
C ALA A 214 18.16 -21.69 3.80
N TRP A 215 17.79 -20.53 3.27
CA TRP A 215 18.55 -19.80 2.25
C TRP A 215 18.94 -18.41 2.71
N THR A 216 20.09 -17.94 2.28
CA THR A 216 20.46 -16.53 2.28
C THR A 216 21.22 -16.22 1.01
N ILE A 217 20.70 -15.29 0.21
CA ILE A 217 21.37 -14.79 -0.98
C ILE A 217 21.58 -13.30 -0.78
N GLY A 218 22.83 -12.87 -0.94
CA GLY A 218 23.19 -11.51 -0.65
C GLY A 218 24.42 -11.06 -1.40
N TYR A 219 24.47 -9.76 -1.66
CA TYR A 219 25.45 -9.17 -2.53
C TYR A 219 25.79 -7.74 -2.16
N THR A 220 26.98 -7.36 -2.57
CA THR A 220 27.52 -6.00 -2.63
C THR A 220 27.90 -5.75 -4.09
N PRO A 221 28.16 -4.50 -4.52
CA PRO A 221 28.56 -4.22 -5.91
C PRO A 221 29.80 -4.98 -6.44
N GLN A 222 30.51 -5.70 -5.56
CA GLN A 222 31.70 -6.47 -5.89
C GLN A 222 31.48 -8.00 -5.90
N LEU A 223 30.46 -8.51 -5.23
CA LEU A 223 30.34 -9.94 -4.96
C LEU A 223 28.91 -10.33 -4.61
N VAL A 224 28.45 -11.43 -5.21
CA VAL A 224 27.20 -12.12 -4.89
C VAL A 224 27.51 -13.47 -4.28
N THR A 225 26.87 -13.76 -3.15
CA THR A 225 27.01 -15.02 -2.41
C THR A 225 25.63 -15.60 -2.12
N GLY A 226 25.46 -16.89 -2.40
CA GLY A 226 24.29 -17.66 -1.97
C GLY A 226 24.70 -18.79 -1.04
N VAL A 227 23.97 -18.95 0.06
CA VAL A 227 24.12 -20.03 1.02
C VAL A 227 22.80 -20.77 1.14
N TRP A 228 22.88 -22.10 1.09
CA TRP A 228 21.81 -23.02 1.41
C TRP A 228 22.24 -23.91 2.57
N VAL A 229 21.32 -24.15 3.51
CA VAL A 229 21.46 -25.11 4.59
C VAL A 229 20.21 -25.99 4.61
N GLY A 230 20.42 -27.31 4.66
CA GLY A 230 19.37 -28.31 4.68
C GLY A 230 19.95 -29.70 4.91
N ASN A 231 19.09 -30.66 5.24
CA ASN A 231 19.51 -32.05 5.33
C ASN A 231 19.61 -32.68 3.94
N ALA A 232 20.72 -33.33 3.62
CA ALA A 232 20.93 -33.96 2.32
C ALA A 232 19.94 -35.11 2.01
N ASP A 233 19.28 -35.66 3.03
CA ASP A 233 18.21 -36.66 2.92
C ASP A 233 16.80 -36.04 2.87
N ASN A 234 16.73 -34.71 2.70
CA ASN A 234 15.52 -33.90 2.65
C ASN A 234 14.70 -33.91 3.96
N ARG A 235 15.17 -34.43 5.10
CA ARG A 235 14.38 -34.35 6.34
C ARG A 235 14.27 -32.89 6.84
N PRO A 236 13.16 -32.50 7.50
CA PRO A 236 13.05 -31.20 8.15
C PRO A 236 14.19 -30.96 9.14
N MET A 237 14.67 -29.72 9.19
CA MET A 237 15.53 -29.24 10.27
C MET A 237 14.70 -28.82 11.48
N ASP A 238 15.32 -28.76 12.65
CA ASP A 238 14.65 -28.36 13.89
C ASP A 238 14.64 -26.84 14.03
N GLY A 239 13.60 -26.19 13.50
CA GLY A 239 13.39 -24.74 13.60
C GLY A 239 14.45 -23.87 12.92
N VAL A 240 15.26 -24.44 12.02
CA VAL A 240 16.32 -23.71 11.30
C VAL A 240 15.71 -22.92 10.15
N THR A 241 15.96 -21.62 10.17
CA THR A 241 15.44 -20.64 9.21
C THR A 241 16.57 -20.03 8.40
N GLY A 242 16.23 -19.29 7.34
CA GLY A 242 17.22 -18.52 6.57
C GLY A 242 18.08 -17.62 7.46
N ILE A 243 17.47 -16.91 8.42
CA ILE A 243 18.17 -15.98 9.32
C ILE A 243 19.03 -16.67 10.40
N THR A 244 18.66 -17.88 10.83
CA THR A 244 19.40 -18.60 11.89
C THR A 244 20.42 -19.60 11.37
N GLY A 245 20.20 -20.17 10.18
CA GLY A 245 21.06 -21.18 9.56
C GLY A 245 21.99 -20.63 8.49
N ALA A 246 21.43 -20.12 7.40
CA ALA A 246 22.21 -19.70 6.23
C ALA A 246 22.87 -18.33 6.41
N ALA A 247 22.19 -17.37 7.07
CA ALA A 247 22.66 -16.00 7.20
C ALA A 247 23.98 -15.84 7.98
N PRO A 248 24.24 -16.56 9.09
CA PRO A 248 25.54 -16.47 9.77
C PRO A 248 26.71 -16.93 8.91
N ILE A 249 26.52 -17.97 8.08
CA ILE A 249 27.53 -18.47 7.15
C ILE A 249 27.76 -17.43 6.05
N TRP A 250 26.67 -16.88 5.49
CA TRP A 250 26.73 -15.81 4.50
C TRP A 250 27.48 -14.60 5.03
N HIS A 251 27.16 -14.14 6.24
CA HIS A 251 27.80 -12.99 6.88
C HIS A 251 29.29 -13.21 7.05
N ALA A 252 29.71 -14.34 7.63
CA ALA A 252 31.12 -14.64 7.86
C ALA A 252 31.92 -14.68 6.55
N LEU A 253 31.35 -15.30 5.51
CA LEU A 253 31.99 -15.38 4.18
C LEU A 253 32.08 -14.00 3.53
N MET A 254 30.99 -13.23 3.50
CA MET A 254 30.97 -11.90 2.89
C MET A 254 31.90 -10.93 3.62
N ALA A 255 31.84 -10.88 4.95
CA ALA A 255 32.72 -10.03 5.76
C ALA A 255 34.20 -10.35 5.50
N TRP A 256 34.57 -11.63 5.44
CA TRP A 256 35.93 -12.05 5.11
C TRP A 256 36.32 -11.69 3.66
N ALA A 257 35.43 -11.93 2.69
CA ALA A 257 35.72 -11.72 1.27
C ALA A 257 35.94 -10.25 0.92
N VAL A 258 35.24 -9.33 1.60
CA VAL A 258 35.28 -7.90 1.27
C VAL A 258 36.13 -7.05 2.22
N GLN A 259 36.79 -7.67 3.22
CA GLN A 259 37.50 -6.96 4.31
C GLN A 259 38.62 -6.00 3.84
N ASN A 260 39.20 -6.26 2.66
CA ASN A 260 40.30 -5.45 2.10
C ASN A 260 39.84 -4.56 0.92
N GLU A 261 38.55 -4.54 0.62
CA GLU A 261 37.97 -3.73 -0.45
C GLU A 261 37.29 -2.48 0.14
N PRO A 262 37.28 -1.33 -0.54
CA PRO A 262 36.45 -0.20 -0.11
C PRO A 262 34.96 -0.56 -0.22
N ALA A 263 34.13 -0.01 0.67
CA ALA A 263 32.68 -0.10 0.54
C ALA A 263 32.23 0.62 -0.75
N ALA A 264 31.51 -0.09 -1.63
CA ALA A 264 30.92 0.47 -2.82
C ALA A 264 29.40 0.59 -2.67
N VAL A 265 28.79 1.42 -3.52
CA VAL A 265 27.35 1.63 -3.59
C VAL A 265 26.88 1.55 -5.03
N TRP A 266 25.68 1.01 -5.26
CA TRP A 266 25.04 1.09 -6.58
C TRP A 266 24.74 2.55 -6.89
N GLN A 267 25.24 3.03 -8.03
CA GLN A 267 25.02 4.41 -8.45
C GLN A 267 23.58 4.57 -8.93
N LYS A 268 22.87 5.58 -8.40
CA LYS A 268 21.51 5.92 -8.85
C LYS A 268 21.53 6.25 -10.35
N PRO A 269 20.80 5.50 -11.20
CA PRO A 269 20.73 5.80 -12.63
C PRO A 269 19.94 7.10 -12.85
N SER A 270 20.20 7.76 -13.98
CA SER A 270 19.47 8.96 -14.37
C SER A 270 17.99 8.67 -14.65
N GLY A 271 17.16 9.69 -14.53
CA GLY A 271 15.73 9.62 -14.86
C GLY A 271 14.83 9.07 -13.77
N LEU A 272 15.35 8.56 -12.65
CA LEU A 272 14.52 8.31 -11.47
C LEU A 272 14.10 9.63 -10.82
N LEU A 273 12.84 9.71 -10.42
CA LEU A 273 12.31 10.77 -9.58
C LEU A 273 12.48 10.39 -8.11
N GLU A 274 12.73 11.36 -7.25
CA GLU A 274 12.82 11.17 -5.80
C GLU A 274 11.83 12.14 -5.15
N MET A 275 10.96 11.63 -4.28
CA MET A 275 9.98 12.47 -3.58
C MET A 275 9.53 11.85 -2.26
N ALA A 276 9.04 12.70 -1.36
CA ALA A 276 8.42 12.29 -0.12
C ALA A 276 7.01 11.71 -0.37
N VAL A 277 6.70 10.60 0.29
CA VAL A 277 5.38 9.97 0.32
C VAL A 277 4.97 9.69 1.76
N CYS A 278 3.68 9.49 1.98
CA CYS A 278 3.14 9.04 3.25
C CYS A 278 3.69 7.66 3.63
N ASP A 279 4.13 7.47 4.87
CA ASP A 279 4.85 6.27 5.33
C ASP A 279 3.98 5.00 5.42
N VAL A 280 2.65 5.15 5.47
CA VAL A 280 1.70 4.04 5.46
C VAL A 280 1.07 3.85 4.07
N SER A 281 0.46 4.90 3.51
CA SER A 281 -0.30 4.79 2.26
C SER A 281 0.55 4.83 1.00
N GLY A 282 1.75 5.41 1.08
CA GLY A 282 2.62 5.65 -0.06
C GLY A 282 2.09 6.68 -1.07
N LEU A 283 1.02 7.40 -0.72
CA LEU A 283 0.46 8.48 -1.50
C LEU A 283 1.17 9.81 -1.21
N LEU A 284 0.76 10.89 -1.90
CA LEU A 284 1.30 12.22 -1.60
C LEU A 284 0.94 12.59 -0.15
N PRO A 285 1.90 13.06 0.66
CA PRO A 285 1.66 13.25 2.08
C PRO A 285 0.81 14.49 2.36
N THR A 286 -0.15 14.34 3.27
CA THR A 286 -0.84 15.45 3.95
C THR A 286 0.02 15.95 5.12
N PRO A 287 -0.27 17.13 5.72
CA PRO A 287 0.45 17.62 6.90
C PRO A 287 0.47 16.64 8.09
N GLN A 288 -0.49 15.73 8.15
CA GLN A 288 -0.70 14.78 9.24
C GLN A 288 0.05 13.46 9.03
N CYS A 289 0.36 13.10 7.79
CA CYS A 289 1.07 11.85 7.52
C CYS A 289 2.59 12.01 7.70
N PRO A 290 3.25 11.16 8.51
CA PRO A 290 4.70 11.05 8.50
C PRO A 290 5.22 10.65 7.12
N THR A 291 6.42 11.11 6.77
CA THR A 291 6.94 10.94 5.41
C THR A 291 8.19 10.08 5.34
N VAL A 292 8.30 9.35 4.23
CA VAL A 292 9.51 8.67 3.79
C VAL A 292 9.87 9.11 2.38
N SER A 293 11.16 9.17 2.06
CA SER A 293 11.62 9.48 0.70
C SER A 293 11.60 8.20 -0.13
N GLU A 294 11.07 8.28 -1.36
CA GLU A 294 11.13 7.19 -2.30
C GLU A 294 11.49 7.54 -3.73
N TYR A 295 12.01 6.52 -4.44
CA TYR A 295 12.37 6.59 -5.84
C TYR A 295 11.30 6.03 -6.77
N PHE A 296 11.06 6.72 -7.87
CA PHE A 296 10.03 6.38 -8.85
C PHE A 296 10.58 6.38 -10.28
N VAL A 297 10.14 5.41 -11.06
CA VAL A 297 10.24 5.50 -12.52
C VAL A 297 9.24 6.58 -12.98
N PRO A 298 9.60 7.50 -13.89
CA PRO A 298 8.68 8.54 -14.32
C PRO A 298 7.35 7.99 -14.82
N GLY A 299 6.26 8.52 -14.27
CA GLY A 299 4.89 8.09 -14.56
C GLY A 299 4.35 7.02 -13.62
N THR A 300 5.11 6.57 -12.62
CA THR A 300 4.64 5.65 -11.57
C THR A 300 4.49 6.31 -10.21
N GLN A 301 4.97 7.55 -10.03
CA GLN A 301 4.81 8.30 -8.78
C GLN A 301 3.33 8.57 -8.46
N PRO A 302 2.95 8.62 -7.17
CA PRO A 302 1.57 8.91 -6.77
C PRO A 302 1.15 10.32 -7.21
N THR A 303 -0.14 10.47 -7.53
CA THR A 303 -0.76 11.75 -7.93
C THR A 303 -1.91 12.17 -7.04
N THR A 304 -2.27 11.33 -6.08
CA THR A 304 -3.35 11.56 -5.11
C THR A 304 -2.76 11.76 -3.73
N GLU A 305 -3.43 12.55 -2.90
CA GLU A 305 -3.07 12.75 -1.49
C GLU A 305 -3.44 11.54 -0.64
N ASP A 306 -2.77 11.43 0.50
CA ASP A 306 -3.02 10.44 1.52
C ASP A 306 -4.46 10.49 2.01
N THR A 307 -5.06 9.31 2.15
CA THR A 307 -6.41 9.11 2.67
C THR A 307 -6.42 8.35 3.99
N ILE A 308 -5.27 7.92 4.51
CA ILE A 308 -5.18 7.17 5.77
C ILE A 308 -5.21 8.11 6.96
N PHE A 309 -4.41 9.18 6.97
CA PHE A 309 -4.35 10.11 8.10
C PHE A 309 -5.41 11.20 7.94
N GLN A 310 -6.49 11.08 8.71
CA GLN A 310 -7.64 11.98 8.62
C GLN A 310 -7.86 12.72 9.94
N GLU A 311 -8.17 14.02 9.84
CA GLU A 311 -8.50 14.86 10.97
C GLU A 311 -9.99 14.81 11.29
N PHE A 312 -10.31 14.65 12.58
CA PHE A 312 -11.67 14.72 13.10
C PHE A 312 -11.72 15.73 14.23
N ALA A 313 -12.65 16.69 14.14
CA ALA A 313 -12.98 17.56 15.25
C ALA A 313 -13.81 16.75 16.26
N VAL A 314 -13.32 16.61 17.48
CA VAL A 314 -13.98 15.85 18.54
C VAL A 314 -14.17 16.69 19.79
N ASN A 315 -15.24 16.46 20.53
CA ASN A 315 -15.36 16.97 21.89
C ASN A 315 -14.40 16.19 22.80
N ARG A 316 -13.44 16.89 23.42
CA ARG A 316 -12.41 16.28 24.28
C ARG A 316 -12.97 15.53 25.50
N GLU A 317 -14.16 15.89 25.97
CA GLU A 317 -14.80 15.29 27.14
C GLU A 317 -15.64 14.07 26.80
N THR A 318 -16.40 14.11 25.69
CA THR A 318 -17.29 13.01 25.29
C THR A 318 -16.63 12.03 24.32
N GLY A 319 -15.57 12.45 23.63
CA GLY A 319 -14.91 11.69 22.57
C GLY A 319 -15.72 11.57 21.27
N ARG A 320 -16.86 12.26 21.16
CA ARG A 320 -17.74 12.27 19.99
C ARG A 320 -17.35 13.35 18.99
N LEU A 321 -17.81 13.25 17.75
CA LEU A 321 -17.60 14.27 16.73
C LEU A 321 -18.17 15.61 17.22
N ALA A 322 -17.35 16.66 17.21
CA ALA A 322 -17.80 17.99 17.61
C ALA A 322 -18.92 18.47 16.68
N THR A 323 -19.82 19.30 17.23
CA THR A 323 -20.96 19.88 16.52
C THR A 323 -20.99 21.39 16.74
N VAL A 324 -21.98 22.09 16.16
CA VAL A 324 -22.21 23.52 16.43
C VAL A 324 -22.51 23.80 17.89
N TYR A 325 -22.97 22.76 18.60
CA TYR A 325 -23.33 22.83 20.00
C TYR A 325 -22.14 22.58 20.92
N THR A 326 -21.07 21.95 20.41
CA THR A 326 -19.85 21.72 21.18
C THR A 326 -19.16 23.07 21.43
N PRO A 327 -19.02 23.51 22.68
CA PRO A 327 -18.30 24.74 23.00
C PRO A 327 -16.88 24.72 22.38
N PRO A 328 -16.42 25.80 21.72
CA PRO A 328 -15.11 25.83 21.05
C PRO A 328 -13.95 25.43 21.95
N GLU A 329 -14.02 25.74 23.24
CA GLU A 329 -13.04 25.35 24.26
C GLU A 329 -13.03 23.85 24.58
N LEU A 330 -14.02 23.08 24.13
CA LEU A 330 -14.09 21.62 24.24
C LEU A 330 -13.72 20.92 22.94
N VAL A 331 -13.76 21.61 21.80
CA VAL A 331 -13.33 21.05 20.51
C VAL A 331 -11.82 20.81 20.52
N GLU A 332 -11.42 19.65 20.04
CA GLU A 332 -10.03 19.22 19.81
C GLU A 332 -9.98 18.53 18.44
N VAL A 333 -9.00 18.88 17.61
CA VAL A 333 -8.74 18.15 16.36
C VAL A 333 -7.86 16.95 16.69
N ARG A 334 -8.32 15.74 16.36
CA ARG A 334 -7.56 14.50 16.52
C ARG A 334 -7.35 13.84 15.16
N VAL A 335 -6.16 13.30 14.96
CA VAL A 335 -5.80 12.54 13.76
C VAL A 335 -6.08 11.06 14.02
N PHE A 336 -6.78 10.41 13.10
CA PHE A 336 -7.03 8.98 13.10
C PHE A 336 -6.45 8.34 11.84
N ARG A 337 -6.07 7.07 11.94
CA ARG A 337 -5.67 6.24 10.80
C ARG A 337 -6.88 5.47 10.30
N VAL A 338 -7.46 5.93 9.19
CA VAL A 338 -8.64 5.33 8.56
C VAL A 338 -8.18 4.31 7.53
N TYR A 339 -8.12 3.06 7.94
CA TYR A 339 -7.65 1.98 7.09
C TYR A 339 -8.70 1.49 6.07
N PRO A 340 -8.29 0.90 4.94
CA PRO A 340 -9.22 0.25 4.01
C PRO A 340 -10.02 -0.86 4.69
N GLU A 341 -11.21 -1.18 4.16
CA GLU A 341 -12.12 -2.19 4.72
C GLU A 341 -11.42 -3.52 5.04
N ALA A 342 -10.57 -4.00 4.12
CA ALA A 342 -9.82 -5.24 4.27
C ALA A 342 -8.88 -5.26 5.50
N ALA A 343 -8.48 -4.09 6.03
CA ALA A 343 -7.60 -3.96 7.19
C ALA A 343 -8.34 -3.58 8.48
N GLN A 344 -9.65 -3.35 8.45
CA GLN A 344 -10.43 -2.91 9.61
C GLN A 344 -10.45 -3.95 10.74
N ALA A 345 -10.62 -5.24 10.39
CA ALA A 345 -10.59 -6.32 11.39
C ALA A 345 -9.23 -6.42 12.10
N TRP A 346 -8.15 -6.25 11.33
CA TRP A 346 -6.79 -6.19 11.89
C TRP A 346 -6.61 -4.97 12.79
N ALA A 347 -7.06 -3.79 12.36
CA ALA A 347 -6.95 -2.55 13.12
C ALA A 347 -7.67 -2.66 14.47
N GLN A 348 -8.91 -3.18 14.48
CA GLN A 348 -9.67 -3.45 15.69
C GLN A 348 -8.96 -4.45 16.62
N ALA A 349 -8.44 -5.55 16.07
CA ALA A 349 -7.72 -6.57 16.85
C ALA A 349 -6.43 -6.04 17.49
N ASN A 350 -5.80 -5.02 16.87
CA ASN A 350 -4.58 -4.39 17.37
C ASN A 350 -4.84 -3.11 18.20
N GLY A 351 -6.11 -2.78 18.48
CA GLY A 351 -6.46 -1.63 19.31
C GLY A 351 -6.16 -0.29 18.64
N GLU A 352 -6.15 -0.25 17.31
CA GLU A 352 -6.03 1.00 16.56
C GLU A 352 -7.19 1.95 16.90
N PRO A 353 -6.92 3.24 17.18
CA PRO A 353 -7.97 4.21 17.45
C PRO A 353 -8.94 4.31 16.26
N VAL A 354 -10.21 4.05 16.52
CA VAL A 354 -11.28 4.20 15.53
C VAL A 354 -11.84 5.62 15.63
N PRO A 355 -12.01 6.34 14.52
CA PRO A 355 -12.65 7.65 14.56
C PRO A 355 -14.08 7.54 15.11
N PRO A 356 -14.54 8.50 15.94
CA PRO A 356 -15.91 8.48 16.41
C PRO A 356 -16.87 8.68 15.25
N THR A 357 -17.99 7.95 15.27
CA THR A 357 -19.08 8.09 14.27
C THR A 357 -20.25 8.90 14.81
N ASP A 358 -20.39 8.96 16.14
CA ASP A 358 -21.49 9.66 16.78
C ASP A 358 -21.15 11.13 16.97
N PHE A 359 -22.12 11.99 16.67
CA PHE A 359 -22.02 13.42 16.92
C PHE A 359 -22.30 13.77 18.39
N ASP A 360 -21.63 14.81 18.86
CA ASP A 360 -21.80 15.38 20.19
C ASP A 360 -23.10 16.17 20.27
N THR A 361 -24.06 15.64 21.02
CA THR A 361 -25.40 16.20 21.18
C THR A 361 -25.50 17.13 22.38
N LEU A 362 -24.38 17.57 22.96
CA LEU A 362 -24.36 18.50 24.10
C LEU A 362 -24.27 19.97 23.67
N PRO A 363 -25.04 20.87 24.31
CA PRO A 363 -26.13 20.57 25.24
C PRO A 363 -27.28 19.92 24.48
N GLU A 364 -28.09 19.08 25.15
CA GLU A 364 -29.37 18.64 24.61
C GLU A 364 -30.13 19.88 24.15
N TYR A 365 -30.16 20.11 22.84
CA TYR A 365 -30.96 21.14 22.23
C TYR A 365 -32.40 20.74 22.49
N ALA A 366 -33.06 21.37 23.47
CA ALA A 366 -34.49 21.24 23.64
C ALA A 366 -35.13 22.27 22.70
N PRO A 367 -35.61 21.88 21.50
CA PRO A 367 -36.43 22.79 20.72
C PRO A 367 -37.56 23.26 21.61
N THR A 368 -37.67 24.57 21.79
CA THR A 368 -38.83 25.11 22.49
C THR A 368 -40.04 24.95 21.56
N ALA A 369 -41.22 24.69 22.10
CA ALA A 369 -42.42 24.40 21.31
C ALA A 369 -42.80 25.51 20.32
N ASP A 370 -42.20 26.70 20.45
CA ASP A 370 -42.46 27.91 19.68
C ASP A 370 -41.37 28.25 18.63
N LEU A 371 -40.19 27.61 18.66
CA LEU A 371 -39.12 27.84 17.67
C LEU A 371 -38.29 26.56 17.46
N ALA A 372 -38.50 25.89 16.33
CA ALA A 372 -37.85 24.61 16.05
C ALA A 372 -37.72 24.34 14.55
N ILE A 373 -36.67 23.61 14.16
CA ILE A 373 -36.61 22.92 12.87
C ILE A 373 -36.91 21.44 13.13
N LEU A 374 -37.91 20.89 12.46
CA LEU A 374 -38.43 19.53 12.66
C LEU A 374 -37.97 18.55 11.57
N SER A 375 -37.78 19.05 10.34
CA SER A 375 -37.23 18.29 9.23
C SER A 375 -36.34 19.21 8.39
N PRO A 376 -35.15 18.76 7.94
CA PRO A 376 -34.54 17.45 8.23
C PRO A 376 -34.24 17.24 9.73
N GLU A 377 -34.06 15.99 10.15
CA GLU A 377 -33.59 15.69 11.51
C GLU A 377 -32.11 16.09 11.66
N PRO A 378 -31.63 16.40 12.88
CA PRO A 378 -30.21 16.66 13.11
C PRO A 378 -29.33 15.52 12.55
N PHE A 379 -28.32 15.89 11.76
CA PHE A 379 -27.39 14.99 11.05
C PHE A 379 -28.02 14.10 9.98
N ALA A 380 -29.26 14.38 9.54
CA ALA A 380 -29.82 13.67 8.41
C ALA A 380 -28.99 13.91 7.14
N VAL A 381 -28.88 12.87 6.30
CA VAL A 381 -28.29 12.96 4.97
C VAL A 381 -29.37 13.45 3.99
N VAL A 382 -29.11 14.55 3.31
CA VAL A 382 -30.05 15.19 2.37
C VAL A 382 -29.40 15.48 1.02
N ASN A 383 -30.20 15.54 -0.04
CA ASN A 383 -29.73 15.85 -1.39
C ASN A 383 -30.79 16.61 -2.21
N GLY A 384 -30.33 17.35 -3.21
CA GLY A 384 -31.18 18.10 -4.13
C GLY A 384 -32.02 19.20 -3.45
N ARG A 385 -33.35 19.09 -3.55
CA ARG A 385 -34.27 20.10 -2.99
C ARG A 385 -34.91 19.58 -1.72
N VAL A 386 -34.57 20.20 -0.60
CA VAL A 386 -34.87 19.74 0.75
C VAL A 386 -35.94 20.65 1.37
N PRO A 387 -37.18 20.20 1.56
CA PRO A 387 -38.18 20.94 2.32
C PRO A 387 -37.75 21.04 3.78
N VAL A 388 -37.64 22.26 4.29
CA VAL A 388 -37.37 22.53 5.70
C VAL A 388 -38.68 22.79 6.41
N VAL A 389 -39.06 21.89 7.30
CA VAL A 389 -40.29 21.95 8.08
C VAL A 389 -39.94 22.37 9.51
N GLY A 390 -40.71 23.29 10.07
CA GLY A 390 -40.45 23.78 11.42
C GLY A 390 -41.59 24.60 12.00
N THR A 391 -41.34 25.13 13.19
CA THR A 391 -42.28 25.93 13.97
C THR A 391 -41.66 27.29 14.27
N VAL A 392 -42.41 28.36 14.03
CA VAL A 392 -42.13 29.75 14.39
C VAL A 392 -43.44 30.35 14.91
N LEU A 393 -43.57 30.42 16.23
CA LEU A 393 -44.75 30.91 16.94
C LEU A 393 -44.36 32.02 17.94
N GLY A 394 -45.30 32.93 18.18
CA GLY A 394 -45.18 34.01 19.16
C GLY A 394 -46.00 35.23 18.71
N ASP A 395 -46.75 35.81 19.64
CA ASP A 395 -47.67 36.93 19.34
C ASP A 395 -46.93 38.19 18.86
N ASP A 396 -45.64 38.33 19.20
CA ASP A 396 -44.79 39.48 18.89
C ASP A 396 -43.68 39.16 17.85
N VAL A 397 -43.80 38.07 17.08
CA VAL A 397 -42.82 37.75 16.01
C VAL A 397 -43.03 38.70 14.84
N ALA A 398 -42.03 39.54 14.55
CA ALA A 398 -42.04 40.44 13.41
C ALA A 398 -41.80 39.68 12.09
N PHE A 399 -40.76 38.85 12.05
CA PHE A 399 -40.45 37.97 10.92
C PHE A 399 -39.45 36.88 11.32
N TYR A 400 -39.33 35.84 10.49
CA TYR A 400 -38.21 34.90 10.57
C TYR A 400 -37.37 34.88 9.28
N ARG A 401 -36.15 34.38 9.43
CA ARG A 401 -35.24 34.04 8.34
C ARG A 401 -34.69 32.63 8.54
N LEU A 402 -34.50 31.92 7.44
CA LEU A 402 -33.81 30.64 7.41
C LEU A 402 -32.56 30.80 6.56
N THR A 403 -31.41 30.57 7.18
CA THR A 403 -30.09 30.62 6.54
C THR A 403 -29.39 29.27 6.68
N TYR A 404 -28.30 29.08 5.96
CA TYR A 404 -27.37 27.98 6.18
C TYR A 404 -25.92 28.47 6.10
N PHE A 405 -24.99 27.69 6.66
CA PHE A 405 -23.55 27.91 6.53
C PHE A 405 -22.81 26.58 6.49
N GLU A 406 -21.62 26.58 5.89
CA GLU A 406 -20.76 25.39 5.80
C GLU A 406 -20.13 25.05 7.16
N GLY A 407 -20.11 23.76 7.47
CA GLY A 407 -19.57 23.22 8.70
C GLY A 407 -20.39 23.61 9.91
N LEU A 408 -19.67 23.88 11.00
CA LEU A 408 -20.25 24.02 12.33
C LEU A 408 -20.09 25.42 12.95
N ALA A 409 -19.35 26.30 12.29
CA ALA A 409 -19.17 27.68 12.72
C ALA A 409 -19.77 28.63 11.69
N PRO A 410 -20.55 29.65 12.10
CA PRO A 410 -21.17 30.60 11.19
C PRO A 410 -20.13 31.56 10.62
N ASN A 411 -19.44 31.13 9.56
CA ASN A 411 -18.43 31.92 8.86
C ASN A 411 -19.02 32.68 7.66
N ASP A 412 -19.96 32.07 6.93
CA ASP A 412 -20.61 32.63 5.73
C ASP A 412 -22.09 32.23 5.66
N LEU A 413 -22.97 33.08 6.21
CA LEU A 413 -24.43 32.82 6.25
C LEU A 413 -25.09 33.08 4.88
N ILE A 414 -25.68 32.04 4.30
CA ILE A 414 -26.41 32.09 3.03
C ILE A 414 -27.92 31.99 3.30
N SER A 415 -28.71 32.92 2.76
CA SER A 415 -30.16 32.94 2.98
C SER A 415 -30.92 31.98 2.07
N ILE A 416 -31.81 31.18 2.67
CA ILE A 416 -32.81 30.35 1.97
C ILE A 416 -34.10 31.16 1.84
N VAL A 417 -34.53 31.78 2.94
CA VAL A 417 -35.65 32.72 2.98
C VAL A 417 -35.40 33.78 4.04
N ASP A 418 -35.88 35.00 3.80
CA ASP A 418 -35.74 36.13 4.73
C ASP A 418 -37.03 36.96 4.77
N GLY A 419 -37.32 37.56 5.91
CA GLY A 419 -38.45 38.49 6.09
C GLY A 419 -39.85 37.85 6.06
N VAL A 420 -39.99 36.56 6.40
CA VAL A 420 -41.31 35.91 6.40
C VAL A 420 -42.07 36.27 7.69
N THR A 421 -43.22 36.92 7.54
CA THR A 421 -44.03 37.44 8.67
C THR A 421 -45.14 36.50 9.13
N GLN A 422 -45.42 35.43 8.37
CA GLN A 422 -46.50 34.51 8.66
C GLN A 422 -46.02 33.49 9.71
N PRO A 423 -46.76 33.27 10.81
CA PRO A 423 -46.44 32.21 11.76
C PRO A 423 -46.54 30.84 11.09
N ARG A 424 -45.72 29.90 11.56
CA ARG A 424 -45.64 28.53 11.04
C ARG A 424 -45.73 27.56 12.21
N ASP A 425 -46.60 26.56 12.13
CA ASP A 425 -46.70 25.51 13.15
C ASP A 425 -46.56 24.13 12.50
N ALA A 426 -45.39 23.51 12.63
CA ALA A 426 -45.04 22.27 11.95
C ALA A 426 -45.32 22.30 10.44
N GLU A 427 -45.03 23.45 9.82
CA GLU A 427 -45.26 23.73 8.39
C GLU A 427 -43.94 23.93 7.65
N GLU A 428 -43.98 23.92 6.32
CA GLU A 428 -42.84 24.27 5.48
C GLU A 428 -42.42 25.72 5.71
N LEU A 429 -41.18 25.91 6.19
CA LEU A 429 -40.55 27.21 6.34
C LEU A 429 -40.00 27.70 4.99
N ALA A 430 -39.28 26.82 4.28
CA ALA A 430 -38.76 27.04 2.93
C ALA A 430 -38.30 25.73 2.29
N VAL A 431 -37.95 25.78 1.01
CA VAL A 431 -37.23 24.68 0.31
C VAL A 431 -35.78 25.09 0.12
N TRP A 432 -34.87 24.36 0.74
CA TRP A 432 -33.43 24.52 0.58
C TRP A 432 -32.95 23.79 -0.68
N ASP A 433 -32.40 24.52 -1.63
CA ASP A 433 -31.73 23.94 -2.80
C ASP A 433 -30.26 23.70 -2.44
N THR A 434 -29.89 22.43 -2.29
CA THR A 434 -28.52 22.03 -1.96
C THR A 434 -27.65 21.82 -3.19
N THR A 435 -28.16 22.06 -4.40
CA THR A 435 -27.39 21.83 -5.63
C THR A 435 -26.05 22.56 -5.60
N GLY A 436 -24.95 21.81 -5.76
CA GLY A 436 -23.58 22.34 -5.72
C GLY A 436 -22.99 22.49 -4.31
N LEU A 437 -23.72 22.09 -3.27
CA LEU A 437 -23.23 21.94 -1.90
C LEU A 437 -22.86 20.48 -1.65
N ASP A 438 -21.85 20.25 -0.82
CA ASP A 438 -21.39 18.91 -0.42
C ASP A 438 -20.71 18.96 0.96
N GLY A 439 -20.95 17.96 1.81
CA GLY A 439 -20.40 17.90 3.16
C GLY A 439 -21.35 18.42 4.26
N LEU A 440 -20.79 18.75 5.42
CA LEU A 440 -21.55 19.15 6.59
C LEU A 440 -21.98 20.62 6.48
N TYR A 441 -23.28 20.89 6.65
CA TYR A 441 -23.84 22.24 6.71
C TYR A 441 -24.71 22.40 7.95
N THR A 442 -24.94 23.63 8.38
CA THR A 442 -25.86 23.94 9.47
C THR A 442 -26.96 24.87 8.99
N LEU A 443 -28.21 24.46 9.13
CA LEU A 443 -29.38 25.33 8.98
C LEU A 443 -29.53 26.18 10.23
N LEU A 444 -29.78 27.47 10.07
CA LEU A 444 -30.02 28.45 11.13
C LEU A 444 -31.36 29.14 10.89
N LEU A 445 -32.30 28.94 11.79
CA LEU A 445 -33.59 29.63 11.82
C LEU A 445 -33.53 30.72 12.88
N THR A 446 -33.64 31.97 12.46
CA THR A 446 -33.71 33.14 13.35
C THR A 446 -35.12 33.70 13.32
N ALA A 447 -35.77 33.81 14.49
CA ALA A 447 -37.00 34.57 14.68
C ALA A 447 -36.67 35.95 15.29
N VAL A 448 -37.16 37.02 14.68
CA VAL A 448 -36.98 38.41 15.13
C VAL A 448 -38.31 38.93 15.65
N TYR A 449 -38.31 39.52 16.84
CA TYR A 449 -39.49 40.02 17.54
C TYR A 449 -39.64 41.54 17.35
N GLU A 450 -40.85 42.07 17.57
CA GLU A 450 -41.17 43.50 17.39
C GLU A 450 -40.34 44.43 18.29
N ASP A 451 -39.86 43.94 19.43
CA ASP A 451 -38.99 44.68 20.35
C ASP A 451 -37.51 44.73 19.89
N GLY A 452 -37.21 44.12 18.76
CA GLY A 452 -35.86 44.02 18.19
C GLY A 452 -35.00 42.91 18.79
N SER A 453 -35.53 42.13 19.73
CA SER A 453 -34.88 40.90 20.18
C SER A 453 -34.99 39.80 19.13
N PHE A 454 -34.15 38.78 19.24
CA PHE A 454 -34.20 37.63 18.34
C PHE A 454 -33.87 36.34 19.08
N ARG A 455 -34.35 35.22 18.54
CA ARG A 455 -34.05 33.86 19.00
C ARG A 455 -33.63 33.00 17.82
N GLU A 456 -32.76 32.05 18.08
CA GLU A 456 -32.17 31.18 17.05
C GLU A 456 -32.27 29.71 17.41
N THR A 457 -32.53 28.90 16.40
CA THR A 457 -32.35 27.45 16.43
C THR A 457 -31.51 27.03 15.24
N THR A 458 -30.66 26.04 15.45
CA THR A 458 -29.88 25.44 14.36
C THR A 458 -30.24 23.98 14.22
N ILE A 459 -29.95 23.38 13.07
CA ILE A 459 -29.74 21.94 12.96
C ILE A 459 -28.56 21.68 12.00
N PRO A 460 -27.59 20.84 12.38
CA PRO A 460 -26.60 20.35 11.43
C PRO A 460 -27.24 19.31 10.51
N VAL A 461 -26.85 19.30 9.24
CA VAL A 461 -27.35 18.41 8.20
C VAL A 461 -26.19 18.05 7.28
N THR A 462 -26.08 16.78 6.88
CA THR A 462 -25.06 16.34 5.92
C THR A 462 -25.64 16.40 4.52
N VAL A 463 -25.05 17.20 3.65
CA VAL A 463 -25.42 17.30 2.25
C VAL A 463 -24.56 16.35 1.43
N ASP A 464 -25.21 15.51 0.63
CA ASP A 464 -24.56 14.62 -0.32
C ASP A 464 -25.18 14.77 -1.70
N ASN A 465 -24.51 15.52 -2.58
CA ASN A 465 -24.95 15.64 -3.98
C ASN A 465 -24.01 14.92 -4.95
N ASN A 466 -22.94 14.32 -4.44
CA ASN A 466 -21.93 13.69 -5.26
C ASN A 466 -22.28 12.20 -5.41
N PRO A 467 -22.51 11.70 -6.64
CA PRO A 467 -22.60 10.27 -6.82
C PRO A 467 -21.23 9.63 -6.55
N PRO A 468 -21.18 8.38 -6.05
CA PRO A 468 -19.93 7.65 -5.89
C PRO A 468 -19.13 7.62 -7.19
N GLU A 469 -17.83 7.88 -7.10
CA GLU A 469 -16.92 7.79 -8.22
C GLU A 469 -16.45 6.35 -8.42
N VAL A 470 -16.34 5.92 -9.67
CA VAL A 470 -15.81 4.61 -10.03
C VAL A 470 -14.73 4.78 -11.08
N THR A 471 -13.53 4.31 -10.78
CA THR A 471 -12.40 4.31 -11.69
C THR A 471 -11.95 2.89 -11.97
N ILE A 472 -11.90 2.49 -13.24
CA ILE A 472 -11.22 1.26 -13.65
C ILE A 472 -9.71 1.53 -13.67
N ILE A 473 -9.01 1.01 -12.68
CA ILE A 473 -7.54 1.07 -12.56
C ILE A 473 -6.89 0.19 -13.64
N ALA A 474 -7.45 -1.00 -13.85
CA ALA A 474 -6.99 -1.95 -14.86
C ALA A 474 -8.19 -2.68 -15.48
N PRO A 475 -8.23 -2.91 -16.80
CA PRO A 475 -7.30 -2.40 -17.81
C PRO A 475 -7.28 -0.89 -17.94
N ARG A 476 -6.14 -0.36 -18.39
CA ARG A 476 -6.06 1.03 -18.86
C ARG A 476 -6.92 1.20 -20.12
N PRO A 477 -7.48 2.40 -20.36
CA PRO A 477 -8.22 2.69 -21.59
C PRO A 477 -7.42 2.27 -22.84
N ASN A 478 -8.05 1.47 -23.71
CA ASN A 478 -7.47 0.91 -24.95
C ASN A 478 -6.31 -0.09 -24.78
N GLN A 479 -6.10 -0.64 -23.59
CA GLN A 479 -5.11 -1.70 -23.39
C GLN A 479 -5.46 -2.94 -24.23
N GLN A 480 -4.52 -3.38 -25.07
CA GLN A 480 -4.67 -4.59 -25.87
C GLN A 480 -4.20 -5.82 -25.09
N PHE A 481 -4.96 -6.89 -25.17
CA PHE A 481 -4.65 -8.17 -24.54
C PHE A 481 -4.38 -9.23 -25.59
N GLN A 482 -3.34 -10.04 -25.40
CA GLN A 482 -3.15 -11.28 -26.15
C GLN A 482 -3.82 -12.42 -25.38
N THR A 483 -4.92 -12.95 -25.91
CA THR A 483 -5.86 -13.87 -25.24
C THR A 483 -5.36 -15.32 -25.11
N ALA A 484 -4.05 -15.55 -25.09
CA ALA A 484 -3.50 -16.91 -24.95
C ALA A 484 -3.74 -17.52 -23.56
N ALA A 485 -3.96 -16.71 -22.52
CA ALA A 485 -4.36 -17.13 -21.18
C ALA A 485 -5.65 -16.38 -20.80
N GLY A 486 -6.79 -17.07 -20.84
CA GLY A 486 -8.14 -16.50 -20.89
C GLY A 486 -8.69 -15.79 -19.64
N ILE A 487 -7.91 -14.98 -18.92
CA ILE A 487 -8.39 -14.14 -17.81
C ILE A 487 -7.83 -12.73 -17.94
N VAL A 488 -8.72 -11.74 -17.94
CA VAL A 488 -8.40 -10.31 -17.81
C VAL A 488 -8.75 -9.88 -16.40
N VAL A 489 -7.75 -9.41 -15.65
CA VAL A 489 -7.98 -8.84 -14.31
C VAL A 489 -8.58 -7.44 -14.50
N VAL A 490 -9.78 -7.25 -13.96
CA VAL A 490 -10.39 -5.93 -13.85
C VAL A 490 -10.21 -5.47 -12.41
N GLN A 491 -9.47 -4.39 -12.23
CA GLN A 491 -9.35 -3.69 -10.97
C GLN A 491 -10.13 -2.38 -11.12
N ALA A 492 -11.15 -2.20 -10.31
CA ALA A 492 -11.82 -0.92 -10.18
C ALA A 492 -11.77 -0.46 -8.72
N ASP A 493 -11.67 0.85 -8.57
CA ASP A 493 -11.79 1.55 -7.31
C ASP A 493 -13.13 2.27 -7.32
N ALA A 494 -13.85 2.17 -6.21
CA ALA A 494 -15.08 2.91 -6.00
C ALA A 494 -14.91 3.72 -4.72
N SER A 495 -15.09 5.02 -4.81
CA SER A 495 -14.92 5.95 -3.69
C SER A 495 -16.12 6.86 -3.58
N ASP A 496 -16.41 7.26 -2.35
CA ASP A 496 -17.44 8.23 -2.02
C ASP A 496 -16.97 9.01 -0.78
N ASN A 497 -17.40 10.26 -0.66
CA ASN A 497 -17.02 11.14 0.45
C ASN A 497 -17.75 10.80 1.77
N LEU A 498 -18.88 10.10 1.72
CA LEU A 498 -19.68 9.74 2.89
C LEU A 498 -19.80 8.23 3.09
N GLY A 499 -20.09 7.49 2.03
CA GLY A 499 -20.13 6.04 2.08
C GLY A 499 -20.83 5.38 0.90
N ILE A 500 -20.35 4.19 0.55
CA ILE A 500 -20.91 3.41 -0.55
C ILE A 500 -21.87 2.37 0.01
N ALA A 501 -23.15 2.51 -0.35
CA ALA A 501 -24.17 1.54 0.07
C ALA A 501 -23.99 0.16 -0.59
N ARG A 502 -23.49 0.12 -1.83
CA ARG A 502 -23.27 -1.13 -2.59
C ARG A 502 -22.30 -0.91 -3.75
N VAL A 503 -21.34 -1.82 -3.91
CA VAL A 503 -20.56 -1.99 -5.15
C VAL A 503 -20.99 -3.29 -5.82
N GLN A 504 -21.25 -3.25 -7.12
CA GLN A 504 -21.52 -4.43 -7.93
C GLN A 504 -20.62 -4.40 -9.17
N PHE A 505 -19.72 -5.38 -9.25
CA PHE A 505 -18.85 -5.61 -10.40
C PHE A 505 -19.55 -6.47 -11.47
#